data_AF-A0A7V8QGY3-F1
#
_entry.id   AF-A0A7V8QGY3-F1
#
_cell.length_a   1.000
_cell.length_b   1.000
_cell.length_c   1.000
_cell.angle_alpha   90.00
_cell.angle_beta   90.00
_cell.angle_gamma   90.00
#
_symmetry.space_group_name_H-M   'P 1'
#
loop_
_entity.id
_entity.type
_entity.pdbx_description
1 polymer ?
#
loop_
_entity_poly.entity_id
_entity_poly.type
_entity_poly.pdbx_seq_one_letter_code
_entity_poly.pdbx_strand_id
1 'polypeptide(L)'
;MTEVLRQRRSLAEALPRAAGDLSDSRGLAQELAFGVLRWHGRLDALAQRLLDKPLRARDADVAILLESGLYQLQAARVPAQWVVSECVDTARLLGKDWAAGMLNAVLRRFGREADALAAAVDVDAAARLSHPGWLLERLRSDWPEQWAAIAEANNQRPPMTLRVNARRESRAAYLERLAGAGLAAAPHTLARDALTLEAPVAVEAL
;
A
#
# COMPACT_ATOMS: atom_id res chain seq x y z
N MET A 1 -1.95 9.12 -7.14
CA MET A 1 -0.63 8.44 -7.14
C MET A 1 0.34 9.05 -8.15
N THR A 2 -0.07 9.29 -9.41
CA THR A 2 0.77 10.00 -10.40
C THR A 2 1.29 11.35 -9.89
N GLU A 3 0.46 12.13 -9.20
CA GLU A 3 0.88 13.38 -8.54
C GLU A 3 2.00 13.18 -7.50
N VAL A 4 1.98 12.07 -6.77
CA VAL A 4 2.99 11.77 -5.75
C VAL A 4 4.32 11.43 -6.41
N LEU A 5 4.30 10.50 -7.37
CA LEU A 5 5.52 9.96 -8.00
C LEU A 5 6.13 10.91 -9.03
N ARG A 6 5.31 11.66 -9.77
CA ARG A 6 5.78 12.54 -10.86
C ARG A 6 5.86 14.00 -10.46
N GLN A 7 4.89 14.48 -9.67
CA GLN A 7 4.82 15.89 -9.28
C GLN A 7 5.35 16.15 -7.87
N ARG A 8 5.85 15.12 -7.18
CA ARG A 8 6.41 15.19 -5.82
C ARG A 8 5.45 15.81 -4.80
N ARG A 9 4.15 15.65 -4.99
CA ARG A 9 3.13 16.06 -4.02
C ARG A 9 3.04 15.04 -2.89
N SER A 10 2.68 15.49 -1.70
CA SER A 10 2.41 14.57 -0.60
C SER A 10 1.11 13.78 -0.88
N LEU A 11 1.05 12.51 -0.48
CA LEU A 11 -0.20 11.74 -0.59
C LEU A 11 -1.31 12.32 0.30
N ALA A 12 -0.92 12.90 1.44
CA ALA A 12 -1.83 13.58 2.36
C ALA A 12 -2.58 14.75 1.69
N GLU A 13 -1.95 15.45 0.75
CA GLU A 13 -2.60 16.49 -0.05
C GLU A 13 -3.34 15.94 -1.27
N ALA A 14 -2.71 14.99 -1.99
CA ALA A 14 -3.24 14.50 -3.25
C ALA A 14 -4.51 13.64 -3.07
N LEU A 15 -4.56 12.81 -2.03
CA LEU A 15 -5.64 11.86 -1.84
C LEU A 15 -6.99 12.54 -1.55
N PRO A 16 -7.13 13.50 -0.62
CA PRO A 16 -8.41 14.19 -0.41
C PRO A 16 -8.93 14.92 -1.65
N ARG A 17 -8.03 15.47 -2.48
CA ARG A 17 -8.40 16.16 -3.73
C ARG A 17 -8.92 15.20 -4.79
N ALA A 18 -8.27 14.04 -4.93
CA ALA A 18 -8.65 13.03 -5.90
C ALA A 18 -9.85 12.19 -5.44
N ALA A 19 -10.06 12.09 -4.11
CA ALA A 19 -11.06 11.20 -3.53
C ALA A 19 -12.51 11.68 -3.68
N GLY A 20 -12.78 12.90 -4.16
CA GLY A 20 -14.14 13.38 -4.44
C GLY A 20 -15.19 12.99 -3.38
N ASP A 21 -16.34 12.48 -3.85
CA ASP A 21 -17.33 11.80 -3.01
C ASP A 21 -17.16 10.27 -3.08
N LEU A 22 -16.13 9.76 -2.41
CA LEU A 22 -15.92 8.33 -2.20
C LEU A 22 -16.42 7.90 -0.81
N SER A 23 -17.53 8.42 -0.29
CA SER A 23 -18.00 8.12 1.07
C SER A 23 -17.92 6.64 1.42
N ASP A 24 -18.38 5.79 0.50
CA ASP A 24 -18.52 4.34 0.71
C ASP A 24 -17.27 3.55 0.33
N SER A 25 -16.36 4.17 -0.44
CA SER A 25 -15.15 3.52 -0.99
C SER A 25 -13.84 4.15 -0.52
N ARG A 26 -13.90 5.10 0.42
CA ARG A 26 -12.74 5.83 0.94
C ARG A 26 -11.69 4.89 1.53
N GLY A 27 -12.13 3.89 2.29
CA GLY A 27 -11.23 2.90 2.89
C GLY A 27 -10.47 2.09 1.84
N LEU A 28 -11.16 1.66 0.77
CA LEU A 28 -10.54 0.94 -0.34
C LEU A 28 -9.57 1.84 -1.12
N ALA A 29 -9.97 3.06 -1.44
CA ALA A 29 -9.13 4.02 -2.14
C ALA A 29 -7.84 4.36 -1.36
N GLN A 30 -7.95 4.50 -0.03
CA GLN A 30 -6.82 4.66 0.87
C GLN A 30 -5.92 3.41 0.87
N GLU A 31 -6.51 2.23 1.05
CA GLU A 31 -5.75 0.97 1.04
C GLU A 31 -4.95 0.80 -0.26
N LEU A 32 -5.57 1.05 -1.42
CA LEU A 32 -4.90 0.97 -2.71
C LEU A 32 -3.82 2.03 -2.85
N ALA A 33 -4.12 3.30 -2.55
CA ALA A 33 -3.16 4.39 -2.72
C ALA A 33 -1.92 4.22 -1.82
N PHE A 34 -2.11 3.90 -0.53
CA PHE A 34 -1.01 3.64 0.39
C PHE A 34 -0.30 2.33 0.06
N GLY A 35 -1.04 1.28 -0.28
CA GLY A 35 -0.50 -0.03 -0.62
C GLY A 35 0.42 0.00 -1.84
N VAL A 36 -0.06 0.58 -2.95
CA VAL A 36 0.72 0.73 -4.18
C VAL A 36 1.93 1.61 -3.96
N LEU A 37 1.81 2.75 -3.28
CA LEU A 37 2.96 3.62 -3.03
C LEU A 37 4.00 2.98 -2.11
N ARG A 38 3.57 2.23 -1.09
CA ARG A 38 4.46 1.48 -0.19
C ARG A 38 5.26 0.43 -0.96
N TRP A 39 4.59 -0.29 -1.85
CA TRP A 39 5.19 -1.38 -2.64
C TRP A 39 5.65 -0.97 -4.04
N HIS A 40 5.69 0.33 -4.34
CA HIS A 40 5.93 0.86 -5.68
C HIS A 40 7.22 0.31 -6.31
N GLY A 41 8.32 0.24 -5.54
CA GLY A 41 9.60 -0.28 -6.05
C GLY A 41 9.52 -1.74 -6.49
N ARG A 42 8.79 -2.58 -5.74
CA ARG A 42 8.58 -3.99 -6.09
C ARG A 42 7.61 -4.15 -7.27
N LEU A 43 6.53 -3.38 -7.26
CA LEU A 43 5.48 -3.42 -8.29
C LEU A 43 6.01 -2.92 -9.65
N ASP A 44 6.82 -1.87 -9.67
CA ASP A 44 7.50 -1.38 -10.87
C ASP A 44 8.49 -2.43 -11.42
N ALA A 45 9.29 -3.07 -10.56
CA ALA A 45 10.20 -4.14 -10.98
C ALA A 45 9.45 -5.34 -11.57
N LEU A 46 8.29 -5.70 -11.02
CA LEU A 46 7.40 -6.72 -11.60
C LEU A 46 6.83 -6.28 -12.94
N ALA A 47 6.33 -5.04 -13.03
CA ALA A 47 5.78 -4.47 -14.27
C ALA A 47 6.82 -4.47 -15.40
N GLN A 48 8.07 -4.10 -15.11
CA GLN A 48 9.16 -4.08 -16.08
C GLN A 48 9.51 -5.47 -16.63
N ARG A 49 9.35 -6.54 -15.83
CA ARG A 49 9.54 -7.93 -16.29
C ARG A 49 8.38 -8.46 -17.13
N LEU A 50 7.19 -7.92 -16.91
CA LEU A 50 5.97 -8.34 -17.59
C LEU A 50 5.75 -7.63 -18.92
N LEU A 51 6.23 -6.39 -19.05
CA LEU A 51 6.09 -5.56 -20.25
C LEU A 51 7.20 -5.85 -21.26
N ASP A 52 6.83 -6.04 -22.53
CA ASP A 52 7.81 -6.19 -23.62
C ASP A 52 8.61 -4.89 -23.85
N LYS A 53 7.97 -3.74 -23.61
CA LYS A 53 8.56 -2.41 -23.73
C LYS A 53 8.12 -1.54 -22.55
N PRO A 54 9.04 -0.76 -21.96
CA PRO A 54 8.67 0.19 -20.91
C PRO A 54 7.60 1.18 -21.37
N LEU A 55 6.68 1.50 -20.48
CA LEU A 55 5.70 2.57 -20.71
C LEU A 55 6.40 3.93 -20.77
N ARG A 56 5.90 4.81 -21.65
CA ARG A 56 6.45 6.17 -21.78
C ARG A 56 6.08 6.99 -20.55
N ALA A 57 6.87 8.03 -20.25
CA ALA A 57 6.61 8.91 -19.11
C ALA A 57 5.20 9.55 -19.13
N ARG A 58 4.64 9.81 -20.31
CA ARG A 58 3.29 10.35 -20.50
C ARG A 58 2.15 9.35 -20.17
N ASP A 59 2.48 8.08 -20.06
CA ASP A 59 1.55 6.97 -19.78
C ASP A 59 1.73 6.45 -18.35
N ALA A 60 2.14 7.35 -17.43
CA ALA A 60 2.33 7.05 -16.02
C ALA A 60 1.04 6.67 -15.29
N ASP A 61 -0.11 7.14 -15.78
CA ASP A 61 -1.44 6.71 -15.32
C ASP A 61 -1.68 5.21 -15.60
N VAL A 62 -1.32 4.73 -16.80
CA VAL A 62 -1.39 3.31 -17.17
C VAL A 62 -0.41 2.48 -16.35
N ALA A 63 0.79 2.98 -16.08
CA ALA A 63 1.77 2.30 -15.22
C ALA A 63 1.21 2.11 -13.80
N ILE A 64 0.63 3.16 -13.23
CA ILE A 64 0.01 3.09 -11.90
C ILE A 64 -1.20 2.17 -11.87
N LEU A 65 -1.98 2.13 -12.95
CA LEU A 65 -3.11 1.20 -13.07
C LEU A 65 -2.63 -0.26 -13.11
N LEU A 66 -1.55 -0.54 -13.85
CA LEU A 66 -0.90 -1.85 -13.85
C LEU A 66 -0.40 -2.22 -12.45
N GLU A 67 0.31 -1.33 -11.77
CA GLU A 67 0.80 -1.55 -10.40
C GLU A 67 -0.35 -1.78 -9.41
N SER A 68 -1.46 -1.06 -9.57
CA SER A 68 -2.69 -1.25 -8.78
C SER A 68 -3.29 -2.64 -8.99
N GLY A 69 -3.30 -3.14 -10.23
CA GLY A 69 -3.73 -4.50 -10.55
C GLY A 69 -2.80 -5.55 -9.94
N LEU A 70 -1.49 -5.37 -10.07
CA LEU A 70 -0.48 -6.27 -9.49
C LEU A 70 -0.61 -6.34 -7.96
N TYR A 71 -0.75 -5.19 -7.29
CA TYR A 71 -0.95 -5.12 -5.84
C TYR A 71 -2.18 -5.90 -5.39
N GLN A 72 -3.31 -5.72 -6.08
CA GLN A 72 -4.55 -6.42 -5.75
C GLN A 72 -4.45 -7.93 -5.96
N LEU A 73 -3.79 -8.38 -7.03
CA LEU A 73 -3.55 -9.79 -7.29
C LEU A 73 -2.64 -10.42 -6.21
N GLN A 74 -1.63 -9.70 -5.73
CA GLN A 74 -0.76 -10.17 -4.65
C GLN A 74 -1.47 -10.24 -3.30
N ALA A 75 -2.40 -9.32 -3.03
CA ALA A 75 -3.16 -9.31 -1.78
C ALA A 75 -4.12 -10.51 -1.66
N ALA A 76 -4.48 -11.18 -2.77
CA ALA A 76 -5.36 -12.34 -2.84
C ALA A 76 -6.75 -12.16 -2.17
N ARG A 77 -7.23 -10.91 -2.04
CA ARG A 77 -8.53 -10.58 -1.44
C ARG A 77 -9.67 -10.54 -2.46
N VAL A 78 -9.34 -10.25 -3.71
CA VAL A 78 -10.29 -10.10 -4.81
C VAL A 78 -9.97 -11.16 -5.86
N PRO A 79 -10.96 -11.91 -6.39
CA PRO A 79 -10.67 -12.93 -7.39
C PRO A 79 -10.08 -12.29 -8.66
N ALA A 80 -9.07 -12.95 -9.23
CA ALA A 80 -8.21 -12.37 -10.26
C ALA A 80 -8.97 -11.85 -11.49
N GLN A 81 -10.05 -12.53 -11.91
CA GLN A 81 -10.85 -12.10 -13.05
C GLN A 81 -11.50 -10.72 -12.85
N TRP A 82 -11.86 -10.36 -11.61
CA TRP A 82 -12.46 -9.07 -11.29
C TRP A 82 -11.41 -7.96 -11.33
N VAL A 83 -10.24 -8.18 -10.72
CA VAL A 83 -9.12 -7.24 -10.76
C VAL A 83 -8.73 -6.92 -12.20
N VAL A 84 -8.65 -7.96 -13.05
CA VAL A 84 -8.33 -7.78 -14.48
C VAL A 84 -9.42 -6.97 -15.18
N SER A 85 -10.69 -7.30 -14.98
CA SER A 85 -11.81 -6.57 -15.59
C SER A 85 -11.82 -5.10 -15.17
N GLU A 86 -11.68 -4.82 -13.88
CA GLU A 86 -11.66 -3.46 -13.35
C GLU A 86 -10.50 -2.65 -13.92
N CYS A 87 -9.31 -3.23 -14.05
CA CYS A 87 -8.18 -2.54 -14.68
C CYS A 87 -8.45 -2.24 -16.17
N VAL A 88 -9.06 -3.17 -16.89
CA VAL A 88 -9.44 -2.99 -18.30
C VAL A 88 -10.47 -1.86 -18.44
N ASP A 89 -11.51 -1.87 -17.62
CA ASP A 89 -12.57 -0.87 -17.66
C ASP A 89 -12.09 0.51 -17.19
N THR A 90 -11.20 0.54 -16.20
CA THR A 90 -10.54 1.78 -15.76
C THR A 90 -9.67 2.38 -16.87
N ALA A 91 -8.94 1.56 -17.63
CA ALA A 91 -8.16 2.07 -18.76
C ALA A 91 -9.04 2.74 -19.83
N ARG A 92 -10.22 2.16 -20.12
CA ARG A 92 -11.20 2.76 -21.03
C ARG A 92 -11.74 4.07 -20.47
N LEU A 93 -12.07 4.11 -19.19
CA LEU A 93 -12.54 5.32 -18.50
C LEU A 93 -11.51 6.47 -18.57
N LEU A 94 -10.21 6.14 -18.55
CA LEU A 94 -9.12 7.09 -18.70
C LEU A 94 -8.84 7.51 -20.16
N GLY A 95 -9.62 7.03 -21.14
CA GLY A 95 -9.39 7.28 -22.56
C GLY A 95 -8.13 6.57 -23.10
N LYS A 96 -7.74 5.46 -22.47
CA LYS A 96 -6.55 4.66 -22.79
C LYS A 96 -6.95 3.30 -23.35
N ASP A 97 -7.88 3.25 -24.30
CA ASP A 97 -8.37 1.99 -24.90
C ASP A 97 -7.26 1.09 -25.43
N TRP A 98 -6.18 1.68 -25.96
CA TRP A 98 -5.00 0.96 -26.42
C TRP A 98 -4.33 0.13 -25.32
N ALA A 99 -4.44 0.54 -24.05
CA ALA A 99 -3.84 -0.13 -22.90
C ALA A 99 -4.71 -1.26 -22.35
N ALA A 100 -6.00 -1.32 -22.68
CA ALA A 100 -6.93 -2.33 -22.17
C ALA A 100 -6.47 -3.76 -22.51
N GLY A 101 -6.13 -4.02 -23.78
CA GLY A 101 -5.62 -5.32 -24.20
C GLY A 101 -4.29 -5.69 -23.54
N MET A 102 -3.40 -4.71 -23.38
CA MET A 102 -2.11 -4.87 -22.71
C MET A 102 -2.30 -5.24 -21.23
N LEU A 103 -3.10 -4.49 -20.48
CA LEU A 103 -3.37 -4.74 -19.06
C LEU A 103 -3.98 -6.13 -18.85
N ASN A 104 -4.96 -6.51 -19.68
CA ASN A 104 -5.56 -7.85 -19.61
C ASN A 104 -4.51 -8.96 -19.83
N ALA A 105 -3.68 -8.83 -20.87
CA ALA A 105 -2.66 -9.82 -21.17
C ALA A 105 -1.62 -9.92 -20.06
N VAL A 106 -1.10 -8.77 -19.60
CA VAL A 106 -0.06 -8.70 -18.57
C VAL A 106 -0.55 -9.22 -17.22
N LEU A 107 -1.72 -8.78 -16.74
CA LEU A 107 -2.23 -9.19 -15.43
C LEU A 107 -2.61 -10.68 -15.42
N ARG A 108 -3.15 -11.21 -16.53
CA ARG A 108 -3.41 -12.66 -16.66
C ARG A 108 -2.12 -13.47 -16.71
N ARG A 109 -1.07 -12.95 -17.35
CA ARG A 109 0.26 -13.57 -17.34
C ARG A 109 0.81 -13.61 -15.92
N PHE A 110 0.77 -12.49 -15.21
CA PHE A 110 1.18 -12.42 -13.81
C PHE A 110 0.45 -13.46 -12.95
N GLY A 111 -0.88 -13.61 -13.11
CA GLY A 111 -1.65 -14.62 -12.38
C GLY A 111 -1.22 -16.08 -12.61
N ARG A 112 -0.50 -16.40 -13.69
CA ARG A 112 0.06 -17.74 -13.96
C ARG A 112 1.52 -17.89 -13.53
N GLU A 113 2.28 -16.80 -13.55
CA GLU A 113 3.73 -16.77 -13.37
C GLU A 113 4.16 -16.09 -12.06
N ALA A 114 3.21 -15.81 -11.15
CA ALA A 114 3.39 -14.94 -9.99
C ALA A 114 4.60 -15.34 -9.13
N ASP A 115 4.71 -16.61 -8.74
CA ASP A 115 5.79 -17.09 -7.86
C ASP A 115 7.16 -16.98 -8.53
N ALA A 116 7.26 -17.33 -9.82
CA ALA A 116 8.50 -17.25 -10.58
C ALA A 116 8.94 -15.79 -10.79
N LEU A 117 8.00 -14.90 -11.07
CA LEU A 117 8.26 -13.46 -11.22
C LEU A 117 8.67 -12.83 -9.88
N ALA A 118 7.98 -13.17 -8.79
CA ALA A 118 8.35 -12.71 -7.45
C ALA A 118 9.76 -13.16 -7.08
N ALA A 119 10.07 -14.45 -7.25
CA ALA A 119 11.42 -14.97 -7.00
C ALA A 119 12.49 -14.25 -7.83
N ALA A 120 12.19 -13.92 -9.10
CA ALA A 120 13.13 -13.22 -9.98
C ALA A 120 13.34 -11.74 -9.62
N VAL A 121 12.33 -11.07 -9.06
CA VAL A 121 12.43 -9.67 -8.59
C VAL A 121 13.09 -9.60 -7.23
N ASP A 122 12.78 -10.55 -6.34
CA ASP A 122 13.18 -10.50 -4.93
C ASP A 122 14.67 -10.82 -4.69
N VAL A 123 15.42 -11.17 -5.75
CA VAL A 123 16.88 -11.23 -5.76
C VAL A 123 17.50 -9.87 -5.43
N ASP A 124 16.93 -8.79 -5.96
CA ASP A 124 17.34 -7.43 -5.62
C ASP A 124 16.66 -6.99 -4.31
N ALA A 125 17.46 -6.64 -3.31
CA ALA A 125 16.96 -6.17 -2.03
C ALA A 125 16.15 -4.87 -2.15
N ALA A 126 16.50 -3.97 -3.08
CA ALA A 126 15.77 -2.71 -3.28
C ALA A 126 14.35 -2.98 -3.78
N ALA A 127 14.20 -3.88 -4.76
CA ALA A 127 12.89 -4.31 -5.23
C ALA A 127 12.15 -5.14 -4.17
N ARG A 128 12.78 -6.17 -3.58
CA ARG A 128 12.15 -7.05 -2.56
C ARG A 128 11.57 -6.25 -1.40
N LEU A 129 12.35 -5.31 -0.87
CA LEU A 129 11.96 -4.51 0.28
C LEU A 129 11.24 -3.22 -0.15
N SER A 130 11.08 -2.92 -1.44
CA SER A 130 10.46 -1.68 -1.92
C SER A 130 11.07 -0.40 -1.30
N HIS A 131 12.40 -0.34 -1.21
CA HIS A 131 13.13 0.83 -0.73
C HIS A 131 14.14 1.27 -1.79
N PRO A 132 14.36 2.58 -1.99
CA PRO A 132 15.38 3.05 -2.91
C PRO A 132 16.78 2.65 -2.41
N GLY A 133 17.70 2.33 -3.34
CA GLY A 133 19.04 1.82 -3.02
C GLY A 133 19.80 2.66 -1.99
N TRP A 134 19.80 3.99 -2.16
CA TRP A 134 20.47 4.91 -1.23
C TRP A 134 19.96 4.80 0.21
N LEU A 135 18.67 4.50 0.41
CA LEU A 135 18.08 4.36 1.74
C LEU A 135 18.49 3.02 2.37
N LEU A 136 18.51 1.94 1.58
CA LEU A 136 19.00 0.65 2.07
C LEU A 136 20.49 0.70 2.42
N GLU A 137 21.31 1.37 1.63
CA GLU A 137 22.73 1.61 1.93
C GLU A 137 22.89 2.37 3.24
N ARG A 138 22.08 3.40 3.46
CA ARG A 138 22.10 4.16 4.71
C ARG A 138 21.65 3.31 5.90
N LEU A 139 20.57 2.54 5.77
CA LEU A 139 20.12 1.63 6.82
C LEU A 139 21.20 0.59 7.16
N ARG A 140 21.92 0.06 6.17
CA ARG A 140 23.04 -0.87 6.38
C ARG A 140 24.21 -0.23 7.10
N SER A 141 24.51 1.04 6.81
CA SER A 141 25.57 1.78 7.49
C SER A 141 25.21 2.07 8.95
N ASP A 142 23.98 2.51 9.20
CA ASP A 142 23.53 2.98 10.51
C ASP A 142 23.11 1.81 11.43
N TRP A 143 22.59 0.70 10.86
CA TRP A 143 22.11 -0.50 11.57
C TRP A 143 22.50 -1.80 10.85
N PRO A 144 23.80 -2.19 10.82
CA PRO A 144 24.29 -3.31 10.02
C PRO A 144 23.61 -4.66 10.27
N GLU A 145 23.18 -4.91 11.51
CA GLU A 145 22.52 -6.16 11.89
C GLU A 145 20.99 -6.08 11.77
N GLN A 146 20.39 -4.88 11.78
CA GLN A 146 18.93 -4.71 11.81
C GLN A 146 18.34 -4.09 10.54
N TRP A 147 19.14 -3.61 9.58
CA TRP A 147 18.65 -2.87 8.41
C TRP A 147 17.51 -3.58 7.67
N ALA A 148 17.61 -4.90 7.52
CA ALA A 148 16.61 -5.71 6.81
C ALA A 148 15.30 -5.79 7.61
N ALA A 149 15.39 -5.98 8.94
CA ALA A 149 14.23 -5.99 9.82
C ALA A 149 13.54 -4.62 9.88
N ILE A 150 14.32 -3.53 9.86
CA ILE A 150 13.80 -2.15 9.78
C ILE A 150 13.06 -1.93 8.47
N ALA A 151 13.66 -2.30 7.34
CA ALA A 151 13.03 -2.16 6.02
C ALA A 151 11.75 -3.01 5.91
N GLU A 152 11.74 -4.22 6.47
CA GLU A 152 10.54 -5.06 6.52
C GLU A 152 9.46 -4.43 7.40
N ALA A 153 9.83 -3.91 8.59
CA ALA A 153 8.90 -3.24 9.48
C ALA A 153 8.28 -1.97 8.84
N ASN A 154 9.06 -1.21 8.06
CA ASN A 154 8.56 -0.06 7.30
C ASN A 154 7.43 -0.42 6.31
N ASN A 155 7.43 -1.66 5.82
CA ASN A 155 6.42 -2.15 4.88
C ASN A 155 5.18 -2.75 5.56
N GLN A 156 5.18 -2.87 6.88
CA GLN A 156 4.01 -3.36 7.61
C GLN A 156 2.91 -2.29 7.62
N ARG A 157 1.67 -2.74 7.81
CA ARG A 157 0.56 -1.81 8.06
C ARG A 157 0.79 -1.12 9.42
N PRO A 158 0.75 0.22 9.48
CA PRO A 158 1.01 0.91 10.73
C PRO A 158 -0.10 0.59 11.76
N PRO A 159 0.25 0.32 13.02
CA PRO A 159 -0.73 0.13 14.07
C PRO A 159 -1.47 1.45 14.38
N MET A 160 -2.74 1.35 14.79
CA MET A 160 -3.48 2.52 15.30
C MET A 160 -3.26 2.64 16.80
N THR A 161 -2.35 3.53 17.19
CA THR A 161 -2.06 3.82 18.60
C THR A 161 -2.76 5.10 19.05
N LEU A 162 -3.58 4.99 20.08
CA LEU A 162 -4.29 6.09 20.74
C LEU A 162 -3.48 6.62 21.91
N ARG A 163 -3.59 7.92 22.19
CA ARG A 163 -3.12 8.52 23.44
C ARG A 163 -4.31 8.92 24.31
N VAL A 164 -4.49 8.23 25.43
CA VAL A 164 -5.54 8.52 26.40
C VAL A 164 -5.27 9.86 27.08
N ASN A 165 -6.28 10.71 27.18
CA ASN A 165 -6.17 11.97 27.91
C ASN A 165 -6.32 11.71 29.42
N ALA A 166 -5.18 11.57 30.11
CA ALA A 166 -5.10 11.28 31.54
C ALA A 166 -5.79 12.32 32.45
N ARG A 167 -6.14 13.51 31.95
CA ARG A 167 -6.93 14.52 32.69
C ARG A 167 -8.43 14.19 32.75
N ARG A 168 -8.91 13.30 31.87
CA ARG A 168 -10.32 12.91 31.79
C ARG A 168 -10.56 11.50 32.31
N GLU A 169 -9.66 10.57 31.99
CA GLU A 169 -9.82 9.16 32.34
C GLU A 169 -8.45 8.46 32.39
N SER A 170 -8.34 7.39 33.18
CA SER A 170 -7.12 6.57 33.22
C SER A 170 -7.01 5.67 31.98
N ARG A 171 -5.78 5.27 31.61
CA ARG A 171 -5.57 4.31 30.52
C ARG A 171 -6.33 3.00 30.73
N ALA A 172 -6.37 2.49 31.97
CA ALA A 172 -7.03 1.24 32.30
C ALA A 172 -8.55 1.33 32.10
N ALA A 173 -9.17 2.40 32.61
CA ALA A 173 -10.61 2.63 32.43
C ALA A 173 -10.98 2.82 30.95
N TYR A 174 -10.16 3.56 30.18
CA TYR A 174 -10.39 3.70 28.74
C TYR A 174 -10.24 2.37 27.99
N LEU A 175 -9.32 1.50 28.40
CA LEU A 175 -9.16 0.16 27.83
C LEU A 175 -10.41 -0.70 28.08
N GLU A 176 -10.98 -0.65 29.29
CA GLU A 176 -12.25 -1.32 29.61
C GLU A 176 -13.41 -0.77 28.79
N ARG A 177 -13.45 0.55 28.56
CA ARG A 177 -14.45 1.20 27.70
C ARG A 177 -14.37 0.70 26.25
N LEU A 178 -13.15 0.57 25.70
CA LEU A 178 -12.94 0.00 24.37
C LEU A 178 -13.43 -1.46 24.32
N ALA A 179 -13.06 -2.27 25.31
CA ALA A 179 -13.51 -3.66 25.40
C ALA A 179 -15.05 -3.77 25.48
N GLY A 180 -15.70 -2.89 26.26
CA GLY A 180 -17.16 -2.80 26.35
C GLY A 180 -17.84 -2.39 25.03
N ALA A 181 -17.14 -1.68 24.15
CA ALA A 181 -17.58 -1.37 22.79
C ALA A 181 -17.20 -2.45 21.75
N GLY A 182 -16.61 -3.57 22.18
CA GLY A 182 -16.15 -4.64 21.29
C GLY A 182 -14.85 -4.31 20.53
N LEU A 183 -14.10 -3.30 20.98
CA LEU A 183 -12.84 -2.87 20.37
C LEU A 183 -11.66 -3.44 21.15
N ALA A 184 -10.98 -4.43 20.56
CA ALA A 184 -9.78 -5.02 21.15
C ALA A 184 -8.59 -4.06 21.07
N ALA A 185 -7.90 -3.88 22.19
CA ALA A 185 -6.73 -3.03 22.31
C ALA A 185 -5.78 -3.53 23.40
N ALA A 186 -4.50 -3.16 23.29
CA ALA A 186 -3.47 -3.50 24.26
C ALA A 186 -2.70 -2.25 24.73
N PRO A 187 -2.26 -2.19 26.00
CA PRO A 187 -1.33 -1.16 26.47
C PRO A 187 -0.04 -1.15 25.66
N HIS A 188 0.43 0.04 25.30
CA HIS A 188 1.75 0.18 24.70
C HIS A 188 2.85 -0.06 25.75
N THR A 189 3.92 -0.76 25.38
CA THR A 189 5.01 -1.16 26.29
C THR A 189 5.86 0.02 26.74
N LEU A 190 6.11 0.99 25.83
CA LEU A 190 6.96 2.15 26.09
C LEU A 190 6.21 3.41 26.54
N ALA A 191 4.91 3.53 26.25
CA ALA A 191 4.18 4.78 26.40
C ALA A 191 3.02 4.61 27.40
N ARG A 192 3.16 5.26 28.56
CA ARG A 192 2.25 5.12 29.71
C ARG A 192 0.78 5.39 29.37
N ASP A 193 0.52 6.37 28.53
CA ASP A 193 -0.84 6.81 28.20
C ASP A 193 -1.35 6.21 26.88
N ALA A 194 -0.60 5.28 26.28
CA ALA A 194 -0.92 4.77 24.96
C ALA A 194 -1.60 3.39 24.99
N LEU A 195 -2.57 3.22 24.09
CA LEU A 195 -3.26 1.98 23.77
C LEU A 195 -3.15 1.73 22.26
N THR A 196 -2.77 0.53 21.86
CA THR A 196 -2.73 0.14 20.45
C THR A 196 -3.94 -0.74 20.16
N LEU A 197 -4.76 -0.34 19.19
CA LEU A 197 -5.89 -1.15 18.73
C LEU A 197 -5.39 -2.36 17.93
N GLU A 198 -6.08 -3.50 18.05
CA GLU A 198 -5.81 -4.67 17.22
C GLU A 198 -6.21 -4.42 15.75
N ALA A 199 -7.33 -3.73 15.55
CA ALA A 199 -7.80 -3.28 14.25
C ALA A 199 -8.06 -1.76 14.26
N PRO A 200 -7.53 -0.99 13.29
CA PRO A 200 -7.85 0.43 13.15
C PRO A 200 -9.35 0.64 12.90
N VAL A 201 -9.91 1.68 13.51
CA VAL A 201 -11.30 2.11 13.31
C VAL A 201 -11.37 3.61 13.00
N ALA A 202 -12.50 4.05 12.46
CA ALA A 202 -12.78 5.48 12.32
C ALA A 202 -12.79 6.16 13.70
N VAL A 203 -12.35 7.42 13.77
CA VAL A 203 -12.26 8.14 15.06
C VAL A 203 -13.64 8.36 15.67
N GLU A 204 -14.67 8.44 14.83
CA GLU A 204 -16.08 8.56 15.20
C GLU A 204 -16.62 7.32 15.90
N ALA A 205 -15.91 6.18 15.82
CA ALA A 205 -16.26 4.93 16.49
C ALA A 205 -15.57 4.76 17.86
N LEU A 206 -14.75 5.72 18.30
CA LEU A 206 -13.97 5.67 19.56
C LEU A 206 -14.65 6.39 20.74
#